data_AF-K5WUH2-F1
#
_entry.id   AF-K5WUH2-F1
#
_cell.length_a   1.000
_cell.length_b   1.000
_cell.length_c   1.000
_cell.angle_alpha   90.00
_cell.angle_beta   90.00
_cell.angle_gamma   90.00
#
_symmetry.space_group_name_H-M   'P 1'
#
loop_
_entity.id
_entity.type
_entity.pdbx_description
1 polymer ?
#
loop_
_entity_poly.entity_id
_entity_poly.type
_entity_poly.pdbx_seq_one_letter_code
_entity_poly.pdbx_strand_id
1 'polypeptide(L)'
;MAEDHDWTEDELCHLRARDLDRANRVQLWYVPGGPDMVVKSLDLNSTELAILKVLLGHRSPNNRTIPTELLPCEQTCLALMPALNRTTGYGIWFFFERIIQFTHDLIEGIEFMHSLGIAHCDVHPNNIVQAVPAEQYTPSVEAGRIYLIDFGISRVMSAAPASLRDEAIEIQGHFTPPEGRDAAEPYSYDVYCVGSAIKAVCRDTANNLSRANRVPPSMRVFAEALTVVEPSRRPSIRHARMMFSLLRRWLMLTRWVHWLLPIPHADRVDFYGWEFMCRIVLSAARRPRQQPEFPTPVQDEAD
;
A
#
# COMPACT_ATOMS: atom_id res chain seq x y z
N MET A 1 -15.18 4.41 -18.69
CA MET A 1 -16.32 5.34 -18.81
C MET A 1 -17.13 5.15 -17.54
N ALA A 2 -17.23 6.19 -16.71
CA ALA A 2 -18.03 6.11 -15.49
C ALA A 2 -19.51 6.08 -15.89
N GLU A 3 -20.26 5.11 -15.41
CA GLU A 3 -21.71 5.09 -15.55
C GLU A 3 -22.29 6.17 -14.62
N ASP A 4 -23.24 6.97 -15.14
CA ASP A 4 -23.98 7.94 -14.35
C ASP A 4 -24.72 7.22 -13.21
N HIS A 5 -24.51 7.67 -11.98
CA HIS A 5 -25.23 7.17 -10.82
C HIS A 5 -26.52 7.96 -10.65
N ASP A 6 -27.65 7.25 -10.65
CA ASP A 6 -28.95 7.85 -10.36
C ASP A 6 -29.14 7.96 -8.84
N TRP A 7 -28.87 9.14 -8.30
CA TRP A 7 -28.92 9.42 -6.86
C TRP A 7 -30.37 9.43 -6.33
N THR A 8 -30.61 8.78 -5.19
CA THR A 8 -31.90 8.73 -4.49
C THR A 8 -32.26 10.07 -3.81
N GLU A 9 -33.54 10.32 -3.49
CA GLU A 9 -33.94 11.58 -2.83
C GLU A 9 -33.36 11.75 -1.41
N ASP A 10 -33.07 10.68 -0.69
CA ASP A 10 -32.41 10.75 0.62
C ASP A 10 -30.91 11.08 0.49
N GLU A 11 -30.21 10.44 -0.46
CA GLU A 11 -28.86 10.86 -0.83
C GLU A 11 -28.87 12.33 -1.26
N LEU A 12 -29.80 12.72 -2.13
CA LEU A 12 -29.97 14.11 -2.55
C LEU A 12 -30.32 15.02 -1.38
N CYS A 13 -31.00 14.57 -0.32
CA CYS A 13 -31.26 15.36 0.88
C CYS A 13 -29.94 15.64 1.63
N HIS A 14 -29.11 14.62 1.83
CA HIS A 14 -27.79 14.75 2.44
C HIS A 14 -26.83 15.58 1.56
N LEU A 15 -26.89 15.39 0.25
CA LEU A 15 -26.12 16.11 -0.76
C LEU A 15 -26.58 17.56 -0.87
N ARG A 16 -27.89 17.86 -0.88
CA ARG A 16 -28.46 19.22 -0.92
C ARG A 16 -28.26 19.97 0.40
N ALA A 17 -28.33 19.29 1.55
CA ALA A 17 -27.94 19.87 2.83
C ALA A 17 -26.46 20.29 2.86
N ARG A 18 -25.64 19.78 1.93
CA ARG A 18 -24.21 20.08 1.77
C ARG A 18 -23.85 20.65 0.38
N ASP A 19 -24.82 21.05 -0.45
CA ASP A 19 -24.68 21.66 -1.79
C ASP A 19 -23.86 20.83 -2.84
N LEU A 20 -24.26 19.58 -3.11
CA LEU A 20 -23.60 18.63 -4.03
C LEU A 20 -24.42 18.31 -5.32
N ASP A 21 -23.76 18.19 -6.49
CA ASP A 21 -24.35 17.98 -7.84
C ASP A 21 -24.48 16.48 -8.25
N ARG A 22 -25.22 16.15 -9.31
CA ARG A 22 -25.84 14.83 -9.60
C ARG A 22 -25.04 13.85 -10.47
N ALA A 23 -23.84 14.15 -10.95
CA ALA A 23 -23.15 13.31 -11.94
C ALA A 23 -22.01 12.44 -11.32
N ASN A 24 -21.97 11.16 -11.67
CA ASN A 24 -21.00 10.11 -11.27
C ASN A 24 -21.09 9.58 -9.82
N ARG A 25 -20.70 8.30 -9.60
CA ARG A 25 -20.55 7.68 -8.26
C ARG A 25 -19.49 8.32 -7.38
N VAL A 26 -18.61 9.15 -7.95
CA VAL A 26 -17.51 9.85 -7.25
C VAL A 26 -17.50 11.30 -7.71
N GLN A 27 -17.51 12.23 -6.76
CA GLN A 27 -17.58 13.66 -7.05
C GLN A 27 -16.63 14.47 -6.17
N LEU A 28 -16.03 15.52 -6.74
CA LEU A 28 -15.28 16.52 -5.99
C LEU A 28 -16.23 17.57 -5.41
N TRP A 29 -16.05 17.90 -4.14
CA TRP A 29 -16.86 18.83 -3.37
C TRP A 29 -15.99 19.94 -2.80
N TYR A 30 -16.39 21.18 -3.07
CA TYR A 30 -15.69 22.36 -2.58
C TYR A 30 -16.40 22.88 -1.34
N VAL A 31 -15.71 22.86 -0.20
CA VAL A 31 -16.23 23.41 1.05
C VAL A 31 -15.81 24.88 1.14
N PRO A 32 -16.74 25.85 1.14
CA PRO A 32 -16.38 27.27 1.24
C PRO A 32 -15.59 27.54 2.53
N GLY A 33 -14.33 27.96 2.39
CA GLY A 33 -13.42 28.20 3.52
C GLY A 33 -12.93 26.94 4.24
N GLY A 34 -13.21 25.75 3.71
CA GLY A 34 -12.74 24.46 4.21
C GLY A 34 -11.87 23.73 3.18
N PRO A 35 -11.35 22.53 3.52
CA PRO A 35 -10.60 21.71 2.58
C PRO A 35 -11.54 21.08 1.54
N ASP A 36 -11.04 20.89 0.32
CA ASP A 36 -11.74 20.16 -0.73
C ASP A 36 -11.95 18.69 -0.32
N MET A 37 -13.07 18.12 -0.74
CA MET A 37 -13.52 16.79 -0.35
C MET A 37 -13.93 15.98 -1.59
N VAL A 38 -13.92 14.66 -1.48
CA VAL A 38 -14.45 13.72 -2.47
C VAL A 38 -15.57 12.93 -1.81
N VAL A 39 -16.70 12.82 -2.50
CA VAL A 39 -17.85 12.01 -2.08
C VAL A 39 -17.96 10.81 -3.00
N LYS A 40 -18.04 9.61 -2.43
CA LYS A 40 -18.29 8.36 -3.16
C LYS A 40 -19.56 7.68 -2.63
N SER A 41 -20.49 7.32 -3.51
CA SER A 41 -21.65 6.49 -3.13
C SER A 41 -21.26 5.02 -3.10
N LEU A 42 -21.61 4.33 -2.01
CA LEU A 42 -21.34 2.91 -1.78
C LEU A 42 -22.65 2.14 -1.57
N ASP A 43 -22.77 0.98 -2.20
CA ASP A 43 -23.86 0.05 -1.95
C ASP A 43 -23.77 -0.48 -0.50
N LEU A 44 -24.91 -0.55 0.20
CA LEU A 44 -24.99 -0.98 1.60
C LEU A 44 -24.47 -2.41 1.84
N ASN A 45 -24.55 -3.26 0.82
CA ASN A 45 -24.09 -4.65 0.84
C ASN A 45 -22.74 -4.84 0.15
N SER A 46 -22.08 -3.75 -0.28
CA SER A 46 -20.77 -3.85 -0.92
C SER A 46 -19.68 -4.33 0.04
N THR A 47 -18.80 -5.19 -0.47
CA THR A 47 -17.56 -5.58 0.21
C THR A 47 -16.69 -4.35 0.54
N GLU A 48 -16.69 -3.34 -0.33
CA GLU A 48 -15.96 -2.09 -0.12
C GLU A 48 -16.43 -1.36 1.15
N LEU A 49 -17.74 -1.18 1.34
CA LEU A 49 -18.28 -0.55 2.56
C LEU A 49 -17.95 -1.37 3.81
N ALA A 50 -18.04 -2.70 3.73
CA ALA A 50 -17.70 -3.59 4.84
C ALA A 50 -16.21 -3.47 5.23
N ILE A 51 -15.32 -3.45 4.24
CA ILE A 51 -13.87 -3.28 4.45
C ILE A 51 -13.57 -1.89 5.03
N LEU A 52 -14.15 -0.83 4.47
CA LEU A 52 -13.98 0.54 5.00
C LEU A 52 -14.39 0.64 6.47
N LYS A 53 -15.52 0.04 6.86
CA LYS A 53 -15.96 0.00 8.27
C LYS A 53 -14.91 -0.67 9.17
N VAL A 54 -14.33 -1.79 8.73
CA VAL A 54 -13.26 -2.48 9.48
C VAL A 54 -12.02 -1.60 9.59
N LEU A 55 -11.54 -1.05 8.48
CA LEU A 55 -10.32 -0.25 8.43
C LEU A 55 -10.44 1.03 9.27
N LEU A 56 -11.56 1.76 9.14
CA LEU A 56 -11.80 3.01 9.87
C LEU A 56 -12.05 2.77 11.37
N GLY A 57 -12.53 1.58 11.75
CA GLY A 57 -12.71 1.18 13.15
C GLY A 57 -11.41 0.97 13.92
N HIS A 58 -10.28 0.79 13.21
CA HIS A 58 -8.98 0.52 13.81
C HIS A 58 -8.09 1.77 13.84
N ARG A 59 -7.81 2.28 15.04
CA ARG A 59 -6.84 3.36 15.26
C ARG A 59 -5.43 2.79 15.28
N SER A 60 -4.71 2.94 14.17
CA SER A 60 -3.30 2.56 14.06
C SER A 60 -2.54 3.62 13.27
N PRO A 61 -1.33 4.02 13.69
CA PRO A 61 -0.49 4.95 12.91
C PRO A 61 -0.01 4.34 11.58
N ASN A 62 -0.13 3.01 11.43
CA ASN A 62 0.19 2.29 10.20
C ASN A 62 -1.02 2.18 9.27
N ASN A 63 -2.22 2.58 9.72
CA ASN A 63 -3.39 2.60 8.88
C ASN A 63 -3.26 3.74 7.85
N ARG A 64 -3.00 3.37 6.60
CA ARG A 64 -2.92 4.32 5.48
C ARG A 64 -4.22 4.38 4.69
N THR A 65 -5.34 3.89 5.20
CA THR A 65 -6.66 4.11 4.61
C THR A 65 -6.96 5.59 4.61
N ILE A 66 -7.47 6.15 3.50
CA ILE A 66 -7.90 7.54 3.47
C ILE A 66 -8.91 7.82 4.60
N PRO A 67 -8.71 8.88 5.41
CA PRO A 67 -9.70 9.27 6.39
C PRO A 67 -11.05 9.47 5.72
N THR A 68 -12.08 8.80 6.23
CA THR A 68 -13.39 8.77 5.60
C THR A 68 -14.49 8.91 6.65
N GLU A 69 -15.39 9.86 6.46
CA GLU A 69 -16.67 9.93 7.17
C GLU A 69 -17.70 9.11 6.39
N LEU A 70 -18.31 8.12 7.04
CA LEU A 70 -19.37 7.30 6.44
C LEU A 70 -20.73 7.84 6.88
N LEU A 71 -21.51 8.34 5.92
CA LEU A 71 -22.87 8.82 6.15
C LEU A 71 -23.87 7.80 5.58
N PRO A 72 -24.61 7.07 6.44
CA PRO A 72 -25.65 6.16 5.97
C PRO A 72 -26.81 6.94 5.36
N CYS A 73 -27.31 6.46 4.22
CA CYS A 73 -28.55 6.89 3.57
C CYS A 73 -29.51 5.69 3.49
N GLU A 74 -30.73 5.91 3.01
CA GLU A 74 -31.77 4.86 2.93
C GLU A 74 -31.34 3.63 2.10
N GLN A 75 -30.64 3.85 0.98
CA GLN A 75 -30.27 2.78 0.04
C GLN A 75 -28.77 2.61 -0.17
N THR A 76 -27.97 3.56 0.31
CA THR A 76 -26.52 3.62 0.10
C THR A 76 -25.82 4.16 1.33
N CYS A 77 -24.48 4.21 1.29
CA CYS A 77 -23.68 4.94 2.24
C CYS A 77 -22.77 5.90 1.47
N LEU A 78 -22.78 7.18 1.83
CA LEU A 78 -21.83 8.14 1.29
C LEU A 78 -20.51 8.04 2.06
N ALA A 79 -19.40 7.89 1.34
CA ALA A 79 -18.05 7.99 1.86
C ALA A 79 -17.48 9.36 1.53
N LEU A 80 -17.26 10.20 2.55
CA LEU A 80 -16.70 11.53 2.41
C LEU A 80 -15.24 11.50 2.80
N MET A 81 -14.39 11.85 1.86
CA MET A 81 -12.93 11.75 1.95
C MET A 81 -12.30 13.11 1.67
N PRO A 82 -11.16 13.47 2.27
CA PRO A 82 -10.39 14.63 1.83
C PRO A 82 -9.96 14.48 0.37
N ALA A 83 -10.07 15.54 -0.43
CA ALA A 83 -9.52 15.57 -1.78
C ALA A 83 -8.02 15.76 -1.71
N LEU A 84 -7.27 14.68 -1.97
CA LEU A 84 -5.82 14.67 -1.93
C LEU A 84 -5.23 14.53 -3.33
N ASN A 85 -3.98 14.97 -3.48
CA ASN A 85 -3.29 14.95 -4.76
C ASN A 85 -2.96 13.50 -5.18
N ARG A 86 -3.26 13.13 -6.42
CA ARG A 86 -2.83 11.84 -6.97
C ARG A 86 -1.30 11.80 -7.05
N THR A 87 -0.72 10.63 -6.79
CA THR A 87 0.73 10.46 -6.83
C THR A 87 1.35 10.53 -8.23
N THR A 88 0.54 10.46 -9.29
CA THR A 88 0.94 10.60 -10.68
C THR A 88 0.85 12.03 -11.18
N GLY A 89 1.88 12.54 -11.87
CA GLY A 89 1.79 13.77 -12.67
C GLY A 89 2.21 15.07 -11.98
N TYR A 90 2.48 15.05 -10.68
CA TYR A 90 3.09 16.17 -9.99
C TYR A 90 4.55 15.83 -9.74
N GLY A 91 5.47 16.66 -10.20
CA GLY A 91 6.93 16.47 -10.04
C GLY A 91 7.42 16.34 -8.58
N ILE A 92 6.54 16.17 -7.58
CA ILE A 92 6.82 16.00 -6.14
C ILE A 92 7.88 14.92 -5.84
N TRP A 93 8.15 14.02 -6.79
CA TRP A 93 9.24 13.06 -6.75
C TRP A 93 10.64 13.68 -6.82
N PHE A 94 10.78 15.01 -6.81
CA PHE A 94 12.07 15.68 -6.89
C PHE A 94 13.04 15.39 -5.73
N PHE A 95 12.62 14.71 -4.67
CA PHE A 95 13.46 14.42 -3.52
C PHE A 95 13.49 12.94 -3.19
N PHE A 96 14.71 12.42 -3.03
CA PHE A 96 14.98 11.03 -2.65
C PHE A 96 14.22 10.60 -1.39
N GLU A 97 14.14 11.51 -0.40
CA GLU A 97 13.43 11.32 0.85
C GLU A 97 11.93 11.04 0.65
N ARG A 98 11.32 11.60 -0.40
CA ARG A 98 9.91 11.38 -0.73
C ARG A 98 9.66 9.96 -1.24
N ILE A 99 10.59 9.38 -2.00
CA ILE A 99 10.50 7.98 -2.47
C ILE A 99 10.63 7.03 -1.29
N ILE A 100 11.56 7.31 -0.38
CA ILE A 100 11.74 6.51 0.85
C ILE A 100 10.50 6.59 1.72
N GLN A 101 9.93 7.79 1.89
CA GLN A 101 8.72 7.99 2.69
C GLN A 101 7.50 7.34 2.04
N PHE A 102 7.33 7.48 0.72
CA PHE A 102 6.29 6.79 -0.05
C PHE A 102 6.38 5.27 0.13
N THR A 103 7.57 4.71 -0.06
CA THR A 103 7.78 3.26 0.03
C THR A 103 7.51 2.76 1.45
N HIS A 104 7.93 3.53 2.45
CA HIS A 104 7.65 3.24 3.86
C HIS A 104 6.16 3.18 4.15
N ASP A 105 5.43 4.25 3.81
CA ASP A 105 4.01 4.37 4.09
C ASP A 105 3.20 3.31 3.33
N LEU A 106 3.54 3.07 2.06
CA LEU A 106 2.88 2.05 1.24
C LEU A 106 3.02 0.65 1.85
N ILE A 107 4.23 0.26 2.26
CA ILE A 107 4.46 -1.05 2.88
C ILE A 107 3.73 -1.15 4.24
N GLU A 108 3.75 -0.10 5.06
CA GLU A 108 3.04 -0.08 6.34
C GLU A 108 1.52 -0.21 6.17
N GLY A 109 0.95 0.50 5.20
CA GLY A 109 -0.47 0.44 4.89
C GLY A 109 -0.92 -0.96 4.47
N ILE A 110 -0.16 -1.60 3.57
CA ILE A 110 -0.48 -2.95 3.10
C ILE A 110 -0.21 -4.00 4.19
N GLU A 111 0.85 -3.87 4.98
CA GLU A 111 1.07 -4.76 6.13
C GLU A 111 -0.07 -4.66 7.14
N PHE A 112 -0.54 -3.44 7.42
CA PHE A 112 -1.68 -3.22 8.29
C PHE A 112 -2.94 -3.93 7.77
N MET A 113 -3.28 -3.78 6.48
CA MET A 113 -4.41 -4.48 5.87
C MET A 113 -4.25 -6.00 5.97
N HIS A 114 -3.07 -6.53 5.61
CA HIS A 114 -2.80 -7.97 5.68
C HIS A 114 -2.91 -8.50 7.11
N SER A 115 -2.53 -7.71 8.12
CA SER A 115 -2.66 -8.08 9.53
C SER A 115 -4.12 -8.21 9.99
N LEU A 116 -5.06 -7.55 9.31
CA LEU A 116 -6.50 -7.64 9.55
C LEU A 116 -7.18 -8.71 8.69
N GLY A 117 -6.40 -9.51 7.95
CA GLY A 117 -6.98 -10.49 7.05
C GLY A 117 -7.52 -9.86 5.75
N ILE A 118 -7.05 -8.68 5.33
CA ILE A 118 -7.58 -7.96 4.16
C ILE A 118 -6.49 -7.81 3.10
N ALA A 119 -6.79 -8.22 1.86
CA ALA A 119 -5.96 -7.94 0.68
C ALA A 119 -6.55 -6.76 -0.09
N HIS A 120 -5.73 -5.82 -0.55
CA HIS A 120 -6.19 -4.65 -1.30
C HIS A 120 -6.60 -5.02 -2.73
N CYS A 121 -5.84 -5.90 -3.37
CA CYS A 121 -6.03 -6.42 -4.73
C CYS A 121 -5.98 -5.36 -5.86
N ASP A 122 -5.60 -4.11 -5.56
CA ASP A 122 -5.48 -3.06 -6.58
C ASP A 122 -4.48 -1.95 -6.22
N VAL A 123 -3.34 -2.34 -5.63
CA VAL A 123 -2.30 -1.37 -5.28
C VAL A 123 -1.67 -0.80 -6.55
N HIS A 124 -1.99 0.43 -6.88
CA HIS A 124 -1.53 1.11 -8.09
C HIS A 124 -1.39 2.63 -7.81
N PRO A 125 -0.46 3.36 -8.46
CA PRO A 125 -0.29 4.80 -8.24
C PRO A 125 -1.58 5.66 -8.29
N ASN A 126 -2.55 5.35 -9.15
CA ASN A 126 -3.85 6.04 -9.19
C ASN A 126 -4.72 5.82 -7.94
N ASN A 127 -4.51 4.71 -7.24
CA ASN A 127 -5.19 4.36 -5.98
C ASN A 127 -4.36 4.76 -4.75
N ILE A 128 -3.36 5.61 -4.96
CA ILE A 128 -2.55 6.18 -3.90
C ILE A 128 -2.60 7.71 -4.06
N VAL A 129 -3.07 8.38 -3.02
CA VAL A 129 -3.12 9.84 -2.93
C VAL A 129 -2.17 10.34 -1.86
N GLN A 130 -1.80 11.61 -1.93
CA GLN A 130 -0.79 12.21 -1.08
C GLN A 130 -1.25 13.54 -0.50
N ALA A 131 -1.01 13.70 0.80
CA ALA A 131 -1.08 14.98 1.48
C ALA A 131 0.22 15.76 1.24
N VAL A 132 0.15 16.84 0.49
CA VAL A 132 1.26 17.75 0.19
C VAL A 132 1.51 18.68 1.39
N PRO A 133 2.75 18.81 1.89
CA PRO A 133 3.03 19.58 3.11
C PRO A 133 2.59 21.04 3.14
N ALA A 134 2.41 21.67 1.98
CA ALA A 134 2.10 23.10 1.87
C ALA A 134 0.58 23.42 1.95
N GLU A 135 -0.27 22.40 1.96
CA GLU A 135 -1.73 22.56 1.97
C GLU A 135 -2.31 22.36 3.37
N GLN A 136 -3.46 23.00 3.62
CA GLN A 136 -4.22 22.80 4.85
C GLN A 136 -5.19 21.64 4.64
N TYR A 137 -5.16 20.68 5.56
CA TYR A 137 -6.02 19.52 5.53
C TYR A 137 -6.86 19.39 6.80
N THR A 138 -7.81 18.46 6.78
CA THR A 138 -8.51 18.04 7.99
C THR A 138 -7.52 17.47 9.02
N PRO A 139 -7.80 17.56 10.35
CA PRO A 139 -6.88 17.06 11.39
C PRO A 139 -6.52 15.58 11.29
N SER A 140 -7.32 14.79 10.59
CA SER A 140 -7.09 13.36 10.35
C SER A 140 -6.08 13.07 9.24
N VAL A 141 -5.67 14.09 8.47
CA VAL A 141 -4.68 13.97 7.38
C VAL A 141 -3.33 14.47 7.86
N GLU A 142 -2.34 13.60 7.80
CA GLU A 142 -0.94 13.90 8.09
C GLU A 142 -0.23 14.42 6.85
N ALA A 143 0.19 15.69 6.92
CA ALA A 143 0.94 16.34 5.86
C ALA A 143 2.22 15.55 5.50
N GLY A 144 2.45 15.34 4.21
CA GLY A 144 3.60 14.61 3.69
C GLY A 144 3.42 13.09 3.60
N ARG A 145 2.29 12.52 4.04
CA ARG A 145 1.98 11.08 3.96
C ARG A 145 1.17 10.71 2.73
N ILE A 146 1.13 9.42 2.44
CA ILE A 146 0.22 8.83 1.45
C ILE A 146 -0.94 8.09 2.08
N TYR A 147 -2.01 7.97 1.30
CA TYR A 147 -3.22 7.25 1.66
C TYR A 147 -3.65 6.33 0.50
N LEU A 148 -4.11 5.14 0.86
CA LEU A 148 -4.73 4.15 0.00
C LEU A 148 -6.20 4.49 -0.16
N ILE A 149 -6.67 4.40 -1.40
CA ILE A 149 -8.07 4.63 -1.79
C ILE A 149 -8.54 3.45 -2.64
N ASP A 150 -9.86 3.42 -2.87
CA ASP A 150 -10.54 2.48 -3.76
C ASP A 150 -10.40 1.01 -3.33
N PHE A 151 -11.32 0.57 -2.47
CA PHE A 151 -11.36 -0.79 -1.95
C PHE A 151 -12.38 -1.66 -2.68
N GLY A 152 -12.84 -1.22 -3.86
CA GLY A 152 -13.90 -1.84 -4.65
C GLY A 152 -13.67 -3.32 -4.95
N ILE A 153 -12.40 -3.72 -5.15
CA ILE A 153 -12.01 -5.12 -5.40
C ILE A 153 -11.17 -5.74 -4.28
N SER A 154 -11.06 -5.06 -3.15
CA SER A 154 -10.39 -5.60 -1.96
C SER A 154 -11.14 -6.82 -1.42
N ARG A 155 -10.40 -7.71 -0.74
CA ARG A 155 -10.93 -8.99 -0.29
C ARG A 155 -10.65 -9.24 1.18
N VAL A 156 -11.65 -9.76 1.87
CA VAL A 156 -11.49 -10.36 3.20
C VAL A 156 -11.03 -11.80 3.00
N MET A 157 -9.87 -12.12 3.54
CA MET A 157 -9.28 -13.44 3.49
C MET A 157 -9.84 -14.27 4.64
N SER A 158 -10.82 -15.12 4.34
CA SER A 158 -11.38 -16.04 5.33
C SER A 158 -10.30 -17.03 5.80
N ALA A 159 -10.29 -17.31 7.10
CA ALA A 159 -9.48 -18.36 7.73
C ALA A 159 -9.97 -19.78 7.39
N ALA A 160 -11.02 -19.92 6.57
CA ALA A 160 -11.56 -21.22 6.18
C ALA A 160 -10.51 -22.09 5.47
N PRO A 161 -10.55 -23.43 5.68
CA PRO A 161 -9.63 -24.38 5.07
C PRO A 161 -9.59 -24.23 3.55
N ALA A 162 -8.40 -24.41 2.94
CA ALA A 162 -8.19 -24.30 1.50
C ALA A 162 -9.14 -25.17 0.66
N SER A 163 -9.69 -26.24 1.24
CA SER A 163 -10.65 -27.17 0.62
C SER A 163 -12.07 -26.62 0.44
N LEU A 164 -12.36 -25.40 0.89
CA LEU A 164 -13.63 -24.68 0.63
C LEU A 164 -13.41 -23.46 -0.28
N ARG A 165 -12.20 -23.26 -0.80
CA ARG A 165 -11.87 -22.18 -1.74
C ARG A 165 -12.13 -22.66 -3.17
N ASP A 166 -13.38 -23.01 -3.47
CA ASP A 166 -13.76 -23.72 -4.70
C ASP A 166 -13.90 -22.85 -5.96
N GLU A 167 -13.61 -21.55 -5.88
CA GLU A 167 -13.54 -20.72 -7.09
C GLU A 167 -12.22 -19.96 -7.12
N ALA A 168 -11.39 -20.26 -8.13
CA ALA A 168 -10.26 -19.40 -8.50
C ALA A 168 -10.84 -18.08 -9.01
N ILE A 169 -10.98 -17.09 -8.11
CA ILE A 169 -11.54 -15.79 -8.49
C ILE A 169 -10.42 -14.94 -9.07
N GLU A 170 -10.49 -14.72 -10.39
CA GLU A 170 -9.60 -13.84 -11.16
C GLU A 170 -9.33 -12.51 -10.46
N ILE A 171 -8.07 -12.09 -10.41
CA ILE A 171 -7.68 -10.78 -9.90
C ILE A 171 -7.92 -9.70 -10.96
N GLN A 172 -8.74 -8.71 -10.61
CA GLN A 172 -9.15 -7.63 -11.51
C GLN A 172 -8.28 -6.37 -11.44
N GLY A 173 -7.24 -6.36 -10.60
CA GLY A 173 -6.39 -5.18 -10.39
C GLY A 173 -5.66 -4.68 -11.64
N HIS A 174 -5.12 -3.46 -11.55
CA HIS A 174 -4.50 -2.75 -12.66
C HIS A 174 -3.26 -3.46 -13.21
N PHE A 175 -2.47 -4.09 -12.36
CA PHE A 175 -1.28 -4.82 -12.80
C PHE A 175 -1.60 -6.27 -13.14
N THR A 176 -1.13 -6.74 -14.29
CA THR A 176 -1.15 -8.18 -14.61
C THR A 176 0.10 -8.83 -14.00
N PRO A 177 -0.07 -9.82 -13.11
CA PRO A 177 1.06 -10.51 -12.51
C PRO A 177 1.59 -11.59 -13.49
N PRO A 178 2.88 -11.94 -13.41
CA PRO A 178 3.53 -12.83 -14.38
C PRO A 178 3.00 -14.28 -14.37
N GLU A 179 2.43 -14.72 -13.26
CA GLU A 179 1.73 -16.00 -13.09
C GLU A 179 0.31 -16.02 -13.69
N GLY A 180 -0.20 -14.88 -14.17
CA GLY A 180 -1.57 -14.72 -14.63
C GLY A 180 -2.55 -14.36 -13.51
N ARG A 181 -3.69 -13.75 -13.88
CA ARG A 181 -4.68 -13.23 -12.92
C ARG A 181 -5.46 -14.32 -12.19
N ASP A 182 -5.63 -15.48 -12.81
CA ASP A 182 -6.42 -16.60 -12.29
C ASP A 182 -5.69 -17.41 -11.21
N ALA A 183 -4.36 -17.40 -11.26
CA ALA A 183 -3.49 -18.17 -10.36
C ALA A 183 -2.90 -17.31 -9.22
N ALA A 184 -3.20 -16.01 -9.20
CA ALA A 184 -2.59 -15.08 -8.27
C ALA A 184 -3.24 -15.17 -6.88
N GLU A 185 -2.42 -15.47 -5.87
CA GLU A 185 -2.84 -15.42 -4.46
C GLU A 185 -2.91 -13.95 -4.00
N PRO A 186 -4.00 -13.49 -3.37
CA PRO A 186 -4.23 -12.06 -3.10
C PRO A 186 -3.12 -11.34 -2.32
N TYR A 187 -2.53 -11.94 -1.30
CA TYR A 187 -1.45 -11.29 -0.55
C TYR A 187 -0.15 -11.21 -1.34
N SER A 188 0.21 -12.28 -2.06
CA SER A 188 1.36 -12.29 -2.96
C SER A 188 1.18 -11.33 -4.14
N TYR A 189 -0.06 -11.16 -4.60
CA TYR A 189 -0.41 -10.18 -5.61
C TYR A 189 -0.25 -8.74 -5.10
N ASP A 190 -0.73 -8.43 -3.89
CA ASP A 190 -0.50 -7.11 -3.28
C ASP A 190 0.99 -6.77 -3.19
N VAL A 191 1.83 -7.74 -2.81
CA VAL A 191 3.30 -7.55 -2.77
C VAL A 191 3.86 -7.22 -4.15
N TYR A 192 3.41 -7.95 -5.18
CA TYR A 192 3.79 -7.66 -6.57
C TYR A 192 3.37 -6.25 -6.99
N CYS A 193 2.15 -5.85 -6.64
CA CYS A 193 1.61 -4.53 -6.94
C CYS A 193 2.36 -3.40 -6.21
N VAL A 194 2.73 -3.60 -4.94
CA VAL A 194 3.61 -2.69 -4.18
C VAL A 194 4.95 -2.52 -4.89
N GLY A 195 5.61 -3.61 -5.28
CA GLY A 195 6.88 -3.53 -6.01
C GLY A 195 6.74 -2.83 -7.36
N SER A 196 5.64 -3.06 -8.08
CA SER A 196 5.33 -2.40 -9.35
C SER A 196 5.08 -0.90 -9.19
N ALA A 197 4.36 -0.49 -8.14
CA ALA A 197 4.16 0.91 -7.79
C ALA A 197 5.49 1.62 -7.45
N ILE A 198 6.36 0.97 -6.66
CA ILE A 198 7.69 1.51 -6.35
C ILE A 198 8.53 1.65 -7.63
N LYS A 199 8.51 0.66 -8.53
CA LYS A 199 9.18 0.74 -9.83
C LYS A 199 8.67 1.91 -10.67
N ALA A 200 7.36 2.14 -10.70
CA ALA A 200 6.74 3.24 -11.43
C ALA A 200 7.23 4.60 -10.90
N VAL A 201 7.17 4.81 -9.58
CA VAL A 201 7.68 6.03 -8.92
C VAL A 201 9.17 6.23 -9.18
N CYS A 202 9.98 5.16 -9.08
CA CYS A 202 11.41 5.24 -9.36
C CYS A 202 11.72 5.62 -10.81
N ARG A 203 10.92 5.12 -11.76
CA ARG A 203 11.05 5.47 -13.19
C ARG A 203 10.69 6.92 -13.43
N ASP A 204 9.57 7.37 -12.87
CA ASP A 204 9.11 8.76 -13.01
C ASP A 204 10.12 9.74 -12.41
N THR A 205 10.65 9.42 -11.23
CA THR A 205 11.78 10.14 -10.61
C THR A 205 12.98 10.25 -11.55
N ALA A 206 13.42 9.13 -12.13
CA ALA A 206 14.62 9.08 -12.96
C ALA A 206 14.49 9.91 -14.25
N ASN A 207 13.28 10.07 -14.76
CA ASN A 207 13.00 10.87 -15.96
C ASN A 207 12.98 12.38 -15.66
N ASN A 208 12.68 12.78 -14.42
CA ASN A 208 12.39 14.17 -14.06
C ASN A 208 13.50 14.85 -13.22
N LEU A 209 14.57 14.14 -12.84
CA LEU A 209 15.56 14.65 -11.89
C LEU A 209 16.99 14.81 -12.41
N SER A 210 17.68 15.80 -11.84
CA SER A 210 19.11 16.05 -12.02
C SER A 210 19.97 14.98 -11.33
N ARG A 211 21.28 14.96 -11.64
CA ARG A 211 22.27 13.98 -11.12
C ARG A 211 22.22 13.73 -9.60
N ALA A 212 21.81 14.72 -8.79
CA ALA A 212 21.84 14.65 -7.33
C ALA A 212 20.68 13.85 -6.69
N ASN A 213 19.58 13.60 -7.43
CA ASN A 213 18.39 12.91 -6.90
C ASN A 213 18.11 11.60 -7.65
N ARG A 214 19.17 10.92 -8.10
CA ARG A 214 19.04 9.64 -8.79
C ARG A 214 18.54 8.56 -7.82
N VAL A 215 17.67 7.69 -8.31
CA VAL A 215 17.25 6.49 -7.57
C VAL A 215 18.45 5.54 -7.38
N PRO A 216 18.82 5.21 -6.14
CA PRO A 216 19.91 4.27 -5.87
C PRO A 216 19.63 2.87 -6.43
N PRO A 217 20.63 2.15 -6.95
CA PRO A 217 20.48 0.76 -7.40
C PRO A 217 19.78 -0.16 -6.40
N SER A 218 20.06 -0.03 -5.10
CA SER A 218 19.49 -0.86 -4.04
C SER A 218 17.96 -0.75 -3.94
N MET A 219 17.38 0.42 -4.23
CA MET A 219 15.91 0.60 -4.32
C MET A 219 15.31 -0.21 -5.47
N ARG A 220 16.00 -0.29 -6.60
CA ARG A 220 15.56 -1.10 -7.75
C ARG A 220 15.59 -2.58 -7.42
N VAL A 221 16.70 -3.05 -6.83
CA VAL A 221 16.86 -4.43 -6.37
C VAL A 221 15.78 -4.81 -5.36
N PHE A 222 15.45 -3.90 -4.44
CA PHE A 222 14.36 -4.12 -3.49
C PHE A 222 13.00 -4.28 -4.20
N ALA A 223 12.66 -3.38 -5.12
CA ALA A 223 11.40 -3.48 -5.86
C ALA A 223 11.34 -4.72 -6.78
N GLU A 224 12.49 -5.16 -7.33
CA GLU A 224 12.63 -6.41 -8.06
C GLU A 224 12.36 -7.64 -7.18
N ALA A 225 12.83 -7.64 -5.93
CA ALA A 225 12.55 -8.73 -4.99
C ALA A 225 11.05 -8.91 -4.69
N LEU A 226 10.27 -7.83 -4.77
CA LEU A 226 8.81 -7.88 -4.59
C LEU A 226 8.05 -8.34 -5.84
N THR A 227 8.68 -8.25 -7.01
CA THR A 227 8.06 -8.51 -8.33
C THR A 227 8.63 -9.76 -9.01
N VAL A 228 9.16 -10.69 -8.22
CA VAL A 228 9.67 -11.97 -8.72
C VAL A 228 8.55 -12.73 -9.43
N VAL A 229 8.89 -13.36 -10.56
CA VAL A 229 7.95 -14.12 -11.41
C VAL A 229 7.20 -15.17 -10.61
N GLU A 230 7.96 -16.01 -9.90
CA GLU A 230 7.42 -17.05 -9.04
C GLU A 230 6.79 -16.45 -7.75
N PRO A 231 5.47 -16.57 -7.53
CA PRO A 231 4.79 -15.92 -6.41
C PRO A 231 5.28 -16.43 -5.05
N SER A 232 5.61 -17.72 -4.96
CA SER A 232 6.13 -18.35 -3.75
C SER A 232 7.51 -17.83 -3.31
N ARG A 233 8.22 -17.14 -4.22
CA ARG A 233 9.53 -16.51 -3.95
C ARG A 233 9.42 -15.04 -3.57
N ARG A 234 8.24 -14.43 -3.67
CA ARG A 234 8.01 -13.07 -3.17
C ARG A 234 8.01 -13.11 -1.64
N PRO A 235 8.63 -12.14 -0.96
CA PRO A 235 8.51 -12.05 0.50
C PRO A 235 7.06 -11.74 0.87
N SER A 236 6.61 -12.14 2.06
CA SER A 236 5.40 -11.55 2.63
C SER A 236 5.60 -10.05 2.85
N ILE A 237 4.52 -9.26 2.89
CA ILE A 237 4.64 -7.82 3.11
C ILE A 237 5.36 -7.47 4.42
N ARG A 238 5.18 -8.29 5.47
CA ARG A 238 5.92 -8.18 6.74
C ARG A 238 7.42 -8.36 6.54
N HIS A 239 7.84 -9.37 5.77
CA HIS A 239 9.26 -9.56 5.44
C HIS A 239 9.77 -8.40 4.55
N ALA A 240 8.96 -7.92 3.60
CA ALA A 240 9.29 -6.75 2.79
C ALA A 240 9.52 -5.49 3.65
N ARG A 241 8.70 -5.26 4.69
CA ARG A 241 8.90 -4.18 5.67
C ARG A 241 10.22 -4.30 6.42
N MET A 242 10.58 -5.52 6.86
CA MET A 242 11.87 -5.75 7.53
C MET A 242 13.03 -5.45 6.60
N MET A 243 12.98 -5.94 5.35
CA MET A 243 13.97 -5.65 4.32
C MET A 243 14.06 -4.14 4.06
N PHE A 244 12.93 -3.47 3.87
CA PHE A 244 12.91 -2.03 3.60
C PHE A 244 13.42 -1.19 4.78
N SER A 245 13.15 -1.60 6.01
CA SER A 245 13.67 -0.91 7.21
C SER A 245 15.21 -0.92 7.24
N LEU A 246 15.82 -2.02 6.81
CA LEU A 246 17.27 -2.13 6.69
C LEU A 246 17.80 -1.32 5.51
N LEU A 247 17.11 -1.39 4.37
CA LEU A 247 17.46 -0.61 3.18
C LEU A 247 17.42 0.90 3.48
N ARG A 248 16.35 1.36 4.15
CA ARG A 248 16.20 2.76 4.56
C ARG A 248 17.37 3.20 5.43
N ARG A 249 17.78 2.40 6.41
CA ARG A 249 18.96 2.71 7.25
C ARG A 249 20.24 2.76 6.42
N TRP A 250 20.46 1.77 5.55
CA TRP A 250 21.59 1.73 4.63
C TRP A 250 21.68 3.01 3.82
N LEU A 251 20.60 3.37 3.12
CA LEU A 251 20.52 4.54 2.26
C LEU A 251 20.74 5.87 3.00
N MET A 252 20.23 5.98 4.24
CA MET A 252 20.48 7.17 5.06
C MET A 252 21.95 7.26 5.51
N LEU A 253 22.58 6.13 5.83
CA LEU A 253 23.98 6.06 6.25
C LEU A 253 24.97 6.24 5.10
N THR A 254 24.59 5.90 3.85
CA THR A 254 25.47 5.99 2.68
C THR A 254 25.19 7.21 1.80
N ARG A 255 24.26 8.08 2.19
CA ARG A 255 23.93 9.30 1.44
C ARG A 255 25.15 10.16 1.13
N TRP A 256 26.09 10.29 2.06
CA TRP A 256 27.33 11.06 1.88
C TRP A 256 28.23 10.50 0.77
N VAL A 257 28.13 9.21 0.44
CA VAL A 257 28.94 8.58 -0.60
C VAL A 257 28.66 9.22 -1.96
N HIS A 258 27.41 9.57 -2.23
CA HIS A 258 27.00 10.24 -3.46
C HIS A 258 27.50 11.70 -3.55
N TRP A 259 27.94 12.28 -2.43
CA TRP A 259 28.59 13.60 -2.41
C TRP A 259 30.11 13.51 -2.64
N LEU A 260 30.76 12.41 -2.25
CA LEU A 260 32.22 12.26 -2.29
C LEU A 260 32.74 11.50 -3.52
N LEU A 261 31.96 10.56 -4.06
CA LEU A 261 32.43 9.69 -5.15
C LEU A 261 31.74 10.01 -6.49
N PRO A 262 32.44 9.78 -7.63
CA PRO A 262 31.78 9.78 -8.93
C PRO A 262 30.66 8.75 -8.99
N ILE A 263 29.57 9.07 -9.70
CA ILE A 263 28.34 8.27 -9.76
C ILE A 263 28.56 6.76 -9.93
N PRO A 264 29.39 6.27 -10.87
CA PRO A 264 29.57 4.82 -11.05
C PRO A 264 30.16 4.12 -9.82
N HIS A 265 30.95 4.83 -9.01
CA HIS A 265 31.54 4.29 -7.79
C HIS A 265 30.53 4.33 -6.63
N ALA A 266 29.79 5.43 -6.49
CA ALA A 266 28.73 5.53 -5.49
C ALA A 266 27.66 4.44 -5.72
N ASP A 267 27.23 4.23 -6.96
CA ASP A 267 26.27 3.18 -7.34
C ASP A 267 26.80 1.77 -7.01
N ARG A 268 28.11 1.52 -7.19
CA ARG A 268 28.72 0.24 -6.80
C ARG A 268 28.74 0.05 -5.29
N VAL A 269 29.09 1.09 -4.53
CA VAL A 269 29.06 1.03 -3.07
C VAL A 269 27.64 0.73 -2.58
N ASP A 270 26.65 1.44 -3.10
CA ASP A 270 25.24 1.21 -2.77
C ASP A 270 24.81 -0.24 -3.09
N PHE A 271 25.05 -0.69 -4.33
CA PHE A 271 24.62 -2.01 -4.78
C PHE A 271 25.27 -3.14 -3.97
N TYR A 272 26.61 -3.19 -3.92
CA TYR A 272 27.32 -4.28 -3.27
C TYR A 272 27.18 -4.23 -1.75
N GLY A 273 27.12 -3.03 -1.17
CA GLY A 273 26.88 -2.88 0.26
C GLY A 273 25.49 -3.34 0.67
N TRP A 274 24.46 -2.99 -0.12
CA TRP A 274 23.10 -3.49 0.09
C TRP A 274 23.01 -5.01 -0.10
N GLU A 275 23.62 -5.56 -1.15
CA GLU A 275 23.65 -7.00 -1.39
C GLU A 275 24.31 -7.75 -0.23
N PHE A 276 25.43 -7.23 0.27
CA PHE A 276 26.13 -7.78 1.43
C PHE A 276 25.24 -7.75 2.69
N MET A 277 24.55 -6.63 2.96
CA MET A 277 23.61 -6.52 4.06
C MET A 277 22.45 -7.52 3.96
N CYS A 278 21.87 -7.69 2.77
CA CYS A 278 20.86 -8.71 2.51
C CYS A 278 21.38 -10.10 2.86
N ARG A 279 22.60 -10.45 2.44
CA ARG A 279 23.21 -11.76 2.73
C ARG A 279 23.39 -11.99 4.22
N ILE A 280 23.85 -11.00 4.99
CA ILE A 280 24.01 -11.13 6.45
C ILE A 280 22.67 -11.33 7.14
N VAL A 281 21.70 -10.46 6.84
CA VAL A 281 20.41 -10.47 7.56
C VAL A 281 19.59 -11.69 7.19
N LEU A 282 19.50 -12.03 5.90
CA LEU A 282 18.73 -13.18 5.43
C LEU A 282 19.38 -14.51 5.80
N SER A 283 20.70 -14.58 5.94
CA SER A 283 21.37 -15.79 6.47
C SER A 283 21.16 -15.96 7.98
N ALA A 284 21.10 -14.87 8.74
CA ALA A 284 20.76 -14.92 10.16
C ALA A 284 19.31 -15.37 10.42
N ALA A 285 18.38 -14.99 9.54
CA ALA A 285 16.96 -15.38 9.62
C ALA A 285 16.68 -16.85 9.23
N ARG A 286 17.63 -17.52 8.55
CA ARG A 286 17.52 -18.93 8.13
C ARG A 286 18.02 -19.94 9.18
N ARG A 287 18.49 -19.49 10.35
CA ARG A 287 18.78 -20.42 11.44
C ARG A 287 17.47 -20.98 11.98
N PRO A 288 17.21 -22.30 11.89
CA PRO A 288 16.03 -22.87 12.52
C PRO A 288 16.08 -22.56 14.02
N ARG A 289 14.97 -22.06 14.59
CA ARG A 289 14.79 -22.09 16.05
C ARG A 289 14.93 -23.55 16.45
N GLN A 290 16.00 -23.90 17.16
CA GLN A 290 16.02 -25.14 17.93
C GLN A 290 14.79 -25.09 18.84
N GLN A 291 13.83 -25.99 18.60
CA GLN A 291 12.75 -26.22 19.56
C GLN A 291 13.41 -26.62 20.88
N PRO A 292 12.99 -26.08 22.03
CA PRO A 292 13.45 -26.60 23.30
C PRO A 292 13.01 -28.07 23.41
N GLU A 293 13.96 -28.97 23.55
CA GLU A 293 13.70 -30.37 23.87
C GLU A 293 12.98 -30.40 25.22
N PHE A 294 11.71 -30.79 25.21
CA PHE A 294 11.01 -31.13 26.44
C PHE A 294 11.53 -32.50 26.91
N PRO A 295 11.89 -32.65 28.20
CA PRO A 295 12.32 -33.94 28.71
C PRO A 295 11.17 -34.95 28.61
N THR A 296 11.46 -36.09 28.01
CA THR A 296 10.54 -37.24 27.96
C THR A 296 10.26 -37.75 29.38
N PRO A 297 9.03 -38.21 29.69
CA PRO A 297 8.73 -38.78 31.00
C PRO A 297 9.47 -40.11 31.14
N VAL A 298 10.13 -40.28 32.28
CA VAL A 298 10.65 -41.57 32.73
C VAL A 298 9.47 -42.53 32.84
N GLN A 299 9.51 -43.62 32.08
CA GLN A 299 8.62 -44.75 32.29
C GLN A 299 9.14 -45.53 33.50
N ASP A 300 8.40 -45.49 34.60
CA ASP A 300 8.60 -46.41 35.72
C ASP A 300 8.35 -47.84 35.21
N GLU A 301 9.36 -48.69 35.39
CA GLU A 301 9.26 -50.13 35.21
C GLU A 301 8.27 -50.70 36.24
N ALA A 302 7.19 -51.30 35.73
CA ALA A 302 6.42 -52.28 36.45
C ALA A 302 6.76 -53.66 35.87
N ASP A 303 7.09 -54.56 36.80
CA ASP A 303 7.42 -55.99 36.70
C ASP A 303 8.89 -56.39 36.51
#